data_AF-A0A501W615-F1
#
_entry.id   AF-A0A501W615-F1
#
_cell.length_a   1.000
_cell.length_b   1.000
_cell.length_c   1.000
_cell.angle_alpha   90.00
_cell.angle_beta   90.00
_cell.angle_gamma   90.00
#
_symmetry.space_group_name_H-M   'P 1'
#
loop_
_entity.id
_entity.type
_entity.pdbx_description
1 polymer ?
#
loop_
_entity_poly.entity_id
_entity_poly.type
_entity_poly.pdbx_seq_one_letter_code
_entity_poly.pdbx_strand_id
1 'polypeptide(L)'
;MKNKLKSIRSIGIALIAVSSLTIISSLFGLLYWIDFITEKASNFDQVPYESHMLSFAKPIAVISLTFGLGFLVVGIFITLYKNWARVLAQVLAVLYLINFWYQAIFIAPYNPFDKGEIGIDQVLGALLWSVPFILLIRYLNKDKVKSHFA
;
A
#
# COMPACT_ATOMS: atom_id res chain seq x y z
N MET A 1 -0.59 -32.59 3.53
CA MET A 1 -0.93 -31.75 2.36
C MET A 1 -2.05 -30.75 2.62
N LYS A 2 -3.22 -31.17 3.16
CA LYS A 2 -4.40 -30.30 3.37
C LYS A 2 -4.13 -28.98 4.13
N ASN A 3 -3.32 -28.99 5.19
CA ASN A 3 -3.02 -27.77 5.97
C ASN A 3 -2.22 -26.71 5.18
N LYS A 4 -1.43 -27.12 4.18
CA LYS A 4 -0.59 -26.20 3.39
C LYS A 4 -1.40 -25.48 2.31
N LEU A 5 -2.30 -26.20 1.65
CA LEU A 5 -3.27 -25.61 0.70
C LEU A 5 -4.17 -24.59 1.42
N LYS A 6 -4.62 -24.92 2.64
CA LYS A 6 -5.36 -23.97 3.49
C LYS A 6 -4.54 -22.70 3.76
N SER A 7 -3.25 -22.82 4.09
CA SER A 7 -2.39 -21.66 4.36
C SER A 7 -2.20 -20.73 3.15
N ILE A 8 -2.00 -21.27 1.94
CA ILE A 8 -1.90 -20.44 0.71
C ILE A 8 -3.22 -19.72 0.45
N ARG A 9 -4.34 -20.44 0.57
CA ARG A 9 -5.68 -19.86 0.39
C ARG A 9 -5.96 -18.76 1.44
N SER A 10 -5.57 -18.97 2.69
CA SER A 10 -5.69 -17.95 3.75
C SER A 10 -4.92 -16.67 3.42
N ILE A 11 -3.73 -16.77 2.80
CA ILE A 11 -2.97 -15.59 2.37
C ILE A 11 -3.66 -14.88 1.21
N GLY A 12 -4.18 -15.62 0.24
CA GLY A 12 -5.00 -15.03 -0.83
C GLY A 12 -6.22 -14.27 -0.27
N ILE A 13 -6.92 -14.86 0.71
CA ILE A 13 -8.05 -14.22 1.40
C ILE A 13 -7.60 -12.97 2.18
N ALA A 14 -6.48 -13.04 2.89
CA ALA A 14 -5.95 -11.89 3.62
C ALA A 14 -5.60 -10.74 2.65
N LEU A 15 -4.99 -11.04 1.50
CA LEU A 15 -4.72 -10.06 0.45
C LEU A 15 -6.01 -9.43 -0.08
N ILE A 16 -7.05 -10.22 -0.33
CA ILE A 16 -8.37 -9.71 -0.75
C ILE A 16 -8.95 -8.77 0.30
N ALA A 17 -8.92 -9.15 1.58
CA ALA A 17 -9.49 -8.32 2.65
C ALA A 17 -8.74 -6.97 2.77
N VAL A 18 -7.41 -7.00 2.82
CA VAL A 18 -6.58 -5.79 2.95
C VAL A 18 -6.69 -4.90 1.70
N SER A 19 -6.70 -5.48 0.51
CA SER A 19 -6.83 -4.73 -0.74
C SER A 19 -8.22 -4.09 -0.89
N SER A 20 -9.30 -4.78 -0.53
CA SER A 20 -10.65 -4.21 -0.51
C SER A 20 -10.74 -3.00 0.43
N LEU A 21 -10.15 -3.09 1.63
CA LEU A 21 -10.06 -1.95 2.54
C LEU A 21 -9.25 -0.80 1.93
N THR A 22 -8.11 -1.10 1.32
CA THR A 22 -7.25 -0.11 0.66
C THR A 22 -7.99 0.62 -0.47
N ILE A 23 -8.74 -0.11 -1.30
CA ILE A 23 -9.57 0.45 -2.38
C ILE A 23 -10.62 1.39 -1.80
N ILE A 24 -11.38 0.94 -0.80
CA ILE A 24 -12.43 1.75 -0.17
C ILE A 24 -11.82 3.02 0.44
N SER A 25 -10.74 2.90 1.20
CA SER A 25 -10.03 4.05 1.78
C SER A 25 -9.51 5.02 0.72
N SER A 26 -8.97 4.50 -0.39
CA SER A 26 -8.44 5.33 -1.48
C SER A 26 -9.55 6.05 -2.24
N LEU A 27 -10.68 5.38 -2.49
CA LEU A 27 -11.86 5.99 -3.10
C LEU A 27 -12.45 7.07 -2.20
N PHE A 28 -12.55 6.81 -0.89
CA PHE A 28 -13.00 7.82 0.06
C PHE A 28 -12.07 9.04 0.09
N GLY A 29 -10.75 8.80 0.07
CA GLY A 29 -9.74 9.84 -0.07
C GLY A 29 -9.94 10.69 -1.32
N LEU A 30 -10.12 10.06 -2.48
CA LEU A 30 -10.31 10.74 -3.76
C LEU A 30 -11.62 11.52 -3.86
N LEU A 31 -12.72 10.97 -3.35
CA LEU A 31 -14.07 11.49 -3.59
C LEU A 31 -14.52 12.51 -2.53
N TYR A 32 -14.05 12.39 -1.30
CA TYR A 32 -14.60 13.16 -0.18
C TYR A 32 -13.54 13.94 0.57
N TRP A 33 -12.40 13.30 0.87
CA TRP A 33 -11.44 13.87 1.80
C TRP A 33 -10.65 15.04 1.20
N ILE A 34 -10.24 14.90 -0.06
CA ILE A 34 -9.39 15.92 -0.72
C ILE A 34 -10.18 17.21 -0.98
N ASP A 35 -11.42 17.11 -1.43
CA ASP A 35 -12.25 18.29 -1.71
C ASP A 35 -12.71 18.96 -0.40
N PHE A 36 -13.05 18.18 0.63
CA PHE A 36 -13.41 18.71 1.96
C PHE A 36 -12.25 19.47 2.63
N ILE A 37 -11.02 18.93 2.56
CA ILE A 37 -9.85 19.63 3.12
C ILE A 37 -9.55 20.90 2.31
N THR A 38 -9.65 20.84 0.99
CA THR A 38 -9.39 22.01 0.13
C THR A 38 -10.36 23.15 0.42
N GLU A 39 -11.66 22.83 0.59
CA GLU A 39 -12.68 23.82 0.95
C GLU A 39 -12.44 24.41 2.34
N LYS A 40 -12.10 23.59 3.35
CA LYS A 40 -11.76 24.10 4.67
C LYS A 40 -10.49 24.95 4.68
N ALA A 41 -9.44 24.54 3.97
CA ALA A 41 -8.16 25.26 3.91
C ALA A 41 -8.30 26.64 3.27
N SER A 42 -9.16 26.80 2.25
CA SER A 42 -9.44 28.10 1.64
C SER A 42 -10.10 29.13 2.57
N ASN A 43 -10.66 28.69 3.70
CA ASN A 43 -11.30 29.55 4.70
C ASN A 43 -10.36 30.01 5.82
N PHE A 44 -9.12 29.52 5.86
CA PHE A 44 -8.10 29.95 6.82
C PHE A 44 -6.93 30.58 6.05
N ASP A 45 -6.69 31.89 6.23
CA ASP A 45 -5.65 32.69 5.54
C ASP A 45 -4.17 32.30 5.88
N GLN A 46 -3.91 31.05 6.28
CA GLN A 46 -2.60 30.58 6.75
C GLN A 46 -2.09 29.37 5.97
N VAL A 47 -1.98 29.43 4.64
CA VAL A 47 -1.68 28.21 3.87
C VAL A 47 -0.75 28.36 2.66
N PRO A 48 0.54 28.71 2.82
CA PRO A 48 1.53 28.33 1.82
C PRO A 48 1.87 26.83 1.91
N TYR A 49 1.94 26.28 3.14
CA TYR A 49 2.53 24.95 3.40
C TYR A 49 1.57 23.77 3.20
N GLU A 50 0.27 23.88 3.56
CA GLU A 50 -0.68 22.77 3.32
C GLU A 50 -0.95 22.55 1.81
N SER A 51 -0.69 23.56 0.97
CA SER A 51 -0.86 23.47 -0.49
C SER A 51 0.04 22.40 -1.12
N HIS A 52 1.27 22.25 -0.62
CA HIS A 52 2.22 21.27 -1.15
C HIS A 52 1.83 19.84 -0.76
N MET A 53 1.40 19.61 0.49
CA MET A 53 0.99 18.27 0.91
C MET A 53 -0.30 17.82 0.21
N LEU A 54 -1.26 18.74 0.03
CA LEU A 54 -2.49 18.52 -0.75
C LEU A 54 -2.18 18.18 -2.21
N SER A 55 -1.14 18.75 -2.79
CA SER A 55 -0.72 18.45 -4.18
C SER A 55 -0.33 16.98 -4.37
N PHE A 56 0.17 16.32 -3.31
CA PHE A 56 0.52 14.91 -3.33
C PHE A 56 -0.64 13.97 -2.96
N ALA A 57 -1.71 14.47 -2.34
CA ALA A 57 -2.82 13.65 -1.86
C ALA A 57 -3.53 12.89 -3.00
N LYS A 58 -3.87 13.56 -4.12
CA LYS A 58 -4.50 12.91 -5.29
C LYS A 58 -3.59 11.83 -5.89
N PRO A 59 -2.31 12.12 -6.23
CA PRO A 59 -1.36 11.10 -6.69
C PRO A 59 -1.24 9.90 -5.75
N ILE A 60 -1.07 10.11 -4.45
CA ILE A 60 -0.94 9.03 -3.46
C ILE A 60 -2.19 8.15 -3.43
N ALA A 61 -3.37 8.75 -3.47
CA ALA A 61 -4.62 8.00 -3.45
C ALA A 61 -4.83 7.20 -4.74
N VAL A 62 -4.48 7.73 -5.92
CA VAL A 62 -4.52 7.00 -7.20
C VAL A 62 -3.52 5.83 -7.19
N ILE A 63 -2.30 6.05 -6.72
CA ILE A 63 -1.28 5.01 -6.59
C ILE A 63 -1.77 3.91 -5.63
N SER A 64 -2.30 4.29 -4.47
CA SER A 64 -2.83 3.36 -3.46
C SER A 64 -4.01 2.55 -4.00
N LEU A 65 -4.92 3.19 -4.75
CA LEU A 65 -6.03 2.52 -5.44
C LEU A 65 -5.51 1.50 -6.47
N THR A 66 -4.51 1.89 -7.26
CA THR A 66 -3.89 1.03 -8.28
C THR A 66 -3.26 -0.22 -7.64
N PHE A 67 -2.52 -0.03 -6.53
CA PHE A 67 -1.97 -1.16 -5.78
C PHE A 67 -3.05 -2.00 -5.12
N GLY A 68 -4.09 -1.39 -4.57
CA GLY A 68 -5.25 -2.09 -4.03
C GLY A 68 -5.89 -3.02 -5.08
N LEU A 69 -6.18 -2.50 -6.27
CA LEU A 69 -6.72 -3.31 -7.37
C LEU A 69 -5.76 -4.43 -7.79
N GLY A 70 -4.47 -4.13 -7.91
CA GLY A 70 -3.44 -5.12 -8.25
C GLY A 70 -3.38 -6.27 -7.22
N PHE A 71 -3.35 -5.94 -5.92
CA PHE A 71 -3.33 -6.93 -4.85
C PHE A 71 -4.65 -7.68 -4.71
N LEU A 72 -5.78 -7.07 -5.05
CA LEU A 72 -7.08 -7.74 -5.09
C LEU A 72 -7.09 -8.84 -6.14
N VAL A 73 -6.69 -8.51 -7.38
CA VAL A 73 -6.58 -9.48 -8.48
C VAL A 73 -5.61 -10.61 -8.10
N VAL A 74 -4.42 -10.25 -7.62
CA VAL A 74 -3.44 -11.24 -7.17
C VAL A 74 -3.99 -12.12 -6.05
N GLY A 75 -4.67 -11.55 -5.05
CA GLY A 75 -5.27 -12.28 -3.95
C GLY A 75 -6.26 -13.34 -4.43
N ILE A 76 -7.16 -12.96 -5.35
CA ILE A 76 -8.10 -13.88 -5.99
C ILE A 76 -7.35 -15.02 -6.67
N PHE A 77 -6.38 -14.72 -7.53
CA PHE A 77 -5.68 -15.76 -8.30
C PHE A 77 -4.68 -16.59 -7.48
N ILE A 78 -4.20 -16.09 -6.33
CA ILE A 78 -3.48 -16.89 -5.33
C ILE A 78 -4.41 -17.93 -4.68
N THR A 79 -5.68 -17.59 -4.39
CA THR A 79 -6.63 -18.60 -3.89
C THR A 79 -6.90 -19.72 -4.91
N LEU A 80 -6.66 -19.44 -6.19
CA LEU A 80 -6.73 -20.38 -7.31
C LEU A 80 -5.38 -21.02 -7.68
N TYR A 81 -4.33 -20.80 -6.88
CA TYR A 81 -2.99 -21.38 -7.03
C TYR A 81 -2.31 -21.09 -8.38
N LYS A 82 -2.56 -19.93 -8.99
CA LYS A 82 -1.93 -19.55 -10.27
C LYS A 82 -0.50 -19.02 -10.07
N ASN A 83 0.49 -19.61 -10.76
CA ASN A 83 1.90 -19.22 -10.59
C ASN A 83 2.19 -17.76 -10.99
N TRP A 84 1.55 -17.27 -12.05
CA TRP A 84 1.72 -15.86 -12.47
C TRP A 84 1.29 -14.88 -11.36
N ALA A 85 0.25 -15.21 -10.59
CA ALA A 85 -0.24 -14.37 -9.50
C ALA A 85 0.76 -14.33 -8.34
N ARG A 86 1.46 -15.44 -8.07
CA ARG A 86 2.55 -15.48 -7.09
C ARG A 86 3.68 -14.53 -7.48
N VAL A 87 4.11 -14.57 -8.74
CA VAL A 87 5.19 -13.70 -9.24
C VAL A 87 4.74 -12.25 -9.22
N LEU A 88 3.51 -11.96 -9.69
CA LEU A 88 2.96 -10.61 -9.67
C LEU A 88 2.82 -10.05 -8.25
N ALA A 89 2.43 -10.87 -7.26
CA ALA A 89 2.39 -10.48 -5.85
C ALA A 89 3.75 -10.00 -5.34
N GLN A 90 4.83 -10.67 -5.73
CA GLN A 90 6.18 -10.30 -5.33
C GLN A 90 6.60 -8.99 -5.97
N VAL A 91 6.32 -8.83 -7.27
CA VAL A 91 6.59 -7.57 -7.99
C VAL A 91 5.82 -6.41 -7.36
N LEU A 92 4.52 -6.57 -7.13
CA LEU A 92 3.69 -5.56 -6.47
C LEU A 92 4.18 -5.25 -5.06
N ALA A 93 4.59 -6.25 -4.29
CA ALA A 93 5.16 -6.04 -2.95
C ALA A 93 6.46 -5.22 -2.99
N VAL A 94 7.35 -5.48 -3.94
CA VAL A 94 8.58 -4.69 -4.12
C VAL A 94 8.26 -3.26 -4.56
N LEU A 95 7.36 -3.09 -5.53
CA LEU A 95 6.94 -1.76 -5.98
C LEU A 95 6.27 -0.97 -4.86
N TYR A 96 5.46 -1.62 -4.02
CA TYR A 96 4.83 -0.98 -2.87
C TYR A 96 5.83 -0.58 -1.79
N LEU A 97 6.86 -1.41 -1.55
CA LEU A 97 7.98 -1.06 -0.68
C LEU A 97 8.71 0.18 -1.17
N ILE A 98 9.05 0.23 -2.47
CA ILE A 98 9.69 1.39 -3.08
C ILE A 98 8.81 2.63 -2.92
N ASN A 99 7.50 2.51 -3.17
CA ASN A 99 6.54 3.59 -2.99
C ASN A 99 6.49 4.10 -1.53
N PHE A 100 6.48 3.22 -0.52
CA PHE A 100 6.50 3.64 0.88
C PHE A 100 7.76 4.42 1.25
N TRP A 101 8.92 3.91 0.85
CA TRP A 101 10.19 4.58 1.11
C TRP A 101 10.28 5.90 0.34
N TYR A 102 9.77 5.95 -0.88
CA TYR A 102 9.64 7.20 -1.63
C TYR A 102 8.80 8.23 -0.88
N GLN A 103 7.64 7.83 -0.35
CA GLN A 103 6.80 8.74 0.43
C GLN A 103 7.50 9.20 1.71
N ALA A 104 8.17 8.30 2.43
CA ALA A 104 8.89 8.65 3.66
C ALA A 104 10.06 9.62 3.42
N ILE A 105 10.78 9.49 2.31
CA ILE A 105 11.96 10.33 2.02
C ILE A 105 11.57 11.64 1.33
N PHE A 106 10.65 11.59 0.37
CA PHE A 106 10.38 12.71 -0.53
C PHE A 106 9.07 13.44 -0.25
N ILE A 107 8.13 12.84 0.48
CA ILE A 107 6.82 13.47 0.76
C ILE A 107 6.72 13.88 2.23
N ALA A 108 7.19 13.03 3.14
CA ALA A 108 7.10 13.28 4.58
C ALA A 108 7.76 14.59 5.06
N PRO A 109 8.88 15.08 4.48
CA PRO A 109 9.41 16.40 4.84
C PRO A 109 8.44 17.57 4.60
N TYR A 110 7.47 17.40 3.70
CA TYR A 110 6.42 18.39 3.43
C TYR A 110 5.23 18.28 4.40
N ASN A 111 5.30 17.41 5.41
CA ASN A 111 4.33 17.35 6.49
C ASN A 111 4.40 18.66 7.31
N PRO A 112 3.26 19.36 7.55
CA PRO A 112 3.25 20.62 8.30
C PRO A 112 3.80 20.51 9.73
N PHE A 113 3.85 19.30 10.30
CA PHE A 113 4.37 19.08 11.65
C PHE A 113 5.90 18.91 11.71
N ASP A 114 6.56 18.60 10.59
CA ASP A 114 7.95 18.13 10.57
C ASP A 114 8.97 19.16 10.02
N LYS A 115 8.51 20.36 9.62
CA LYS A 115 9.35 21.51 9.20
C LYS A 115 10.47 21.19 8.19
N GLY A 116 10.31 20.17 7.35
CA GLY A 116 11.31 19.79 6.35
C GLY A 116 12.38 18.81 6.81
N GLU A 117 12.34 18.31 8.05
CA GLU A 117 13.27 17.30 8.54
C GLU A 117 12.67 15.89 8.40
N ILE A 118 13.53 14.90 8.11
CA ILE A 118 13.11 13.49 8.13
C ILE A 118 13.08 13.04 9.60
N GLY A 119 11.88 12.97 10.15
CA GLY A 119 11.64 12.50 11.51
C GLY A 119 11.95 11.01 11.68
N ILE A 120 12.38 10.62 12.89
CA ILE A 120 12.63 9.21 13.22
C ILE A 120 11.36 8.36 13.13
N ASP A 121 10.21 8.97 13.41
CA ASP A 121 8.88 8.40 13.29
C ASP A 121 8.52 8.03 11.84
N GLN A 122 8.93 8.85 10.86
CA GLN A 122 8.73 8.56 9.44
C GLN A 122 9.52 7.32 8.99
N VAL A 123 10.78 7.20 9.45
CA VAL A 123 11.63 6.04 9.18
C VAL A 123 11.10 4.78 9.87
N LEU A 124 10.69 4.90 11.14
CA LEU A 124 10.08 3.80 11.88
C LEU A 124 8.76 3.36 11.24
N GLY A 125 7.96 4.31 10.76
CA GLY A 125 6.74 4.06 9.99
C GLY A 125 7.04 3.27 8.72
N ALA A 126 8.00 3.73 7.91
CA ALA A 126 8.41 3.04 6.68
C ALA A 126 8.91 1.61 6.96
N LEU A 127 9.70 1.42 8.01
CA LEU A 127 10.17 0.10 8.44
C LEU A 127 9.02 -0.81 8.86
N LEU A 128 8.11 -0.31 9.72
CA LEU A 128 6.96 -1.06 10.20
C LEU A 128 6.06 -1.52 9.04
N TRP A 129 5.77 -0.60 8.12
CA TRP A 129 4.97 -0.89 6.93
C TRP A 129 5.69 -1.80 5.94
N SER A 130 7.03 -1.89 5.97
CA SER A 130 7.79 -2.79 5.11
C SER A 130 7.68 -4.27 5.52
N VAL A 131 7.53 -4.54 6.83
CA VAL A 131 7.49 -5.91 7.38
C VAL A 131 6.49 -6.83 6.68
N PRO A 132 5.20 -6.50 6.52
CA PRO A 132 4.22 -7.40 5.90
C PRO A 132 4.59 -7.77 4.46
N PHE A 133 5.16 -6.85 3.68
CA PHE A 133 5.55 -7.10 2.29
C PHE A 133 6.80 -7.98 2.20
N ILE A 134 7.79 -7.76 3.06
CA ILE A 134 8.99 -8.62 3.14
C ILE A 134 8.57 -10.05 3.53
N LEU A 135 7.68 -10.18 4.51
CA LEU A 135 7.15 -11.48 4.93
C LEU A 135 6.36 -12.16 3.81
N LEU A 136 5.55 -11.41 3.06
CA LEU A 136 4.81 -11.92 1.90
C LEU A 136 5.77 -12.44 0.81
N ILE A 137 6.76 -11.64 0.42
CA ILE A 137 7.78 -12.03 -0.58
C ILE A 137 8.49 -13.30 -0.12
N ARG A 138 8.98 -13.31 1.13
CA ARG A 138 9.68 -14.46 1.71
C ARG A 138 8.79 -15.70 1.75
N TYR A 139 7.52 -15.57 2.11
CA TYR A 139 6.58 -16.69 2.14
C TYR A 139 6.36 -17.27 0.74
N LEU A 140 6.05 -16.42 -0.25
CA LEU A 140 5.78 -16.85 -1.62
C LEU A 140 7.01 -17.44 -2.31
N ASN A 141 8.22 -17.06 -1.88
CA ASN A 141 9.47 -17.57 -2.44
C ASN A 141 9.94 -18.92 -1.84
N LYS A 142 9.29 -19.44 -0.78
CA LYS A 142 9.64 -20.75 -0.20
C LYS A 142 9.39 -21.84 -1.23
N ASP A 143 10.35 -22.73 -1.49
CA ASP A 143 10.21 -23.80 -2.49
C ASP A 143 9.01 -24.70 -2.24
N LYS A 144 8.73 -24.97 -0.95
CA LYS A 144 7.54 -25.70 -0.50
C LYS A 144 6.23 -25.01 -0.86
N VAL A 145 6.20 -23.68 -1.01
CA VAL A 145 5.03 -22.91 -1.45
C VAL A 145 4.99 -22.86 -2.97
N LYS A 146 6.14 -22.60 -3.61
CA LYS A 146 6.28 -22.58 -5.07
C LYS A 146 5.76 -23.84 -5.74
N SER A 147 6.04 -25.02 -5.16
CA SER A 147 5.63 -26.32 -5.71
C SER A 147 4.10 -26.54 -5.78
N HIS A 148 3.30 -25.67 -5.16
CA HIS A 148 1.83 -25.75 -5.20
C HIS A 148 1.22 -24.87 -6.30
N PHE A 149 2.02 -24.01 -6.93
CA PHE A 149 1.60 -23.19 -8.04
C PHE A 149 1.96 -23.92 -9.34
N ALA A 150 0.94 -24.30 -10.10
CA ALA A 150 1.09 -24.87 -11.44
C ALA A 150 1.27 -23.75 -12.48
#